data_AF-A0A0C3DFZ5-F1
#
_entry.id   AF-A0A0C3DFZ5-F1
#
_cell.length_a   1.000
_cell.length_b   1.000
_cell.length_c   1.000
_cell.angle_alpha   90.00
_cell.angle_beta   90.00
_cell.angle_gamma   90.00
#
_symmetry.space_group_name_H-M   'P 1'
#
loop_
_entity.id
_entity.type
_entity.pdbx_description
1 polymer ?
#
loop_
_entity_poly.entity_id
_entity_poly.type
_entity_poly.pdbx_seq_one_letter_code
_entity_poly.pdbx_strand_id
1 'polypeptide(L)'
;YYPVLLKPNKYDVSGCTHDDVDVYEIGPSTLESYVQQLYYLLGAQTQKEYESCHLETGIVSPSILLGLQPQLILGIPECFSLEMMHLSGANMAALWLDLWRGTIECVLMDNKTNWHWSVLREQCKWEEHGCAIAACKPYLPGSFNVAPCDPSLHANL
;
A
#
# COMPACT_ATOMS: atom_id res chain seq x y z
N TYR A 1 -2.89 -1.78 3.47
CA TYR A 1 -3.98 -0.95 2.95
C TYR A 1 -4.32 0.04 4.06
N TYR A 2 -4.34 1.35 3.78
CA TYR A 2 -4.69 2.34 4.82
C TYR A 2 -6.18 2.60 4.75
N PRO A 3 -6.91 2.52 5.88
CA PRO A 3 -8.35 2.72 5.85
C PRO A 3 -8.65 4.17 5.49
N VAL A 4 -9.48 4.36 4.47
CA VAL A 4 -10.12 5.65 4.23
C VAL A 4 -11.31 5.70 5.17
N LEU A 5 -11.17 6.46 6.24
CA LEU A 5 -12.16 6.53 7.32
C LEU A 5 -13.33 7.46 7.00
N LEU A 6 -13.16 8.34 6.01
CA LEU A 6 -14.19 9.31 5.62
C LEU A 6 -14.81 8.90 4.29
N LYS A 7 -16.14 8.90 4.23
CA LYS A 7 -16.91 8.67 3.01
C LYS A 7 -16.71 9.85 2.05
N PRO A 8 -16.23 9.62 0.81
CA PRO A 8 -16.08 10.70 -0.15
C PRO A 8 -17.44 11.35 -0.49
N ASN A 9 -17.40 12.65 -0.80
CA ASN A 9 -18.60 13.40 -1.15
C ASN A 9 -19.27 12.84 -2.41
N LYS A 10 -20.60 12.68 -2.39
CA LYS A 10 -21.42 12.17 -3.51
C LYS A 10 -20.95 10.79 -4.01
N TYR A 11 -20.46 9.95 -3.11
CA TYR A 11 -20.00 8.60 -3.41
C TYR A 11 -21.07 7.57 -3.09
N ASP A 12 -21.57 6.89 -4.12
CA ASP A 12 -22.64 5.89 -4.04
C ASP A 12 -22.29 4.66 -4.90
N VAL A 13 -21.15 4.03 -4.59
CA VAL A 13 -20.73 2.78 -5.22
C VAL A 13 -21.20 1.62 -4.36
N SER A 14 -22.03 0.73 -4.94
CA SER A 14 -22.55 -0.44 -4.25
C SER A 14 -21.43 -1.26 -3.59
N GLY A 15 -21.56 -1.52 -2.28
CA GLY A 15 -20.55 -2.21 -1.47
C GLY A 15 -19.52 -1.28 -0.81
N CYS A 16 -19.51 0.01 -1.13
CA CYS A 16 -18.62 1.02 -0.57
C CYS A 16 -19.40 2.24 -0.05
N THR A 17 -20.62 2.00 0.46
CA THR A 17 -21.55 3.04 0.93
C THR A 17 -21.55 3.23 2.45
N HIS A 18 -20.61 2.61 3.18
CA HIS A 18 -20.51 2.80 4.63
C HIS A 18 -20.31 4.29 4.99
N ASP A 19 -20.80 4.69 6.16
CA ASP A 19 -20.61 6.04 6.68
C ASP A 19 -19.18 6.23 7.20
N ASP A 20 -18.86 7.45 7.65
CA ASP A 20 -17.57 7.74 8.27
C ASP A 20 -17.32 6.78 9.45
N VAL A 21 -16.08 6.29 9.55
CA VAL A 21 -15.64 5.39 10.62
C VAL A 21 -14.91 6.22 11.66
N ASP A 22 -15.46 6.29 12.87
CA ASP A 22 -14.76 6.89 14.00
C ASP A 22 -13.69 5.92 14.51
N VAL A 23 -12.43 6.37 14.48
CA VAL A 23 -11.27 5.60 14.96
C VAL A 23 -11.40 5.24 16.44
N TYR A 24 -12.06 6.08 17.24
CA TYR A 24 -12.25 5.83 18.66
C TYR A 24 -13.28 4.75 18.96
N GLU A 25 -14.14 4.41 17.99
CA GLU A 25 -15.10 3.31 18.08
C GLU A 25 -14.50 1.97 17.64
N ILE A 26 -13.32 1.97 17.00
CA ILE A 26 -12.64 0.75 16.59
C ILE A 26 -12.07 0.06 17.83
N GLY A 27 -12.70 -1.05 18.21
CA GLY A 27 -12.26 -1.89 19.32
C GLY A 27 -10.90 -2.56 19.06
N PRO A 28 -10.16 -2.93 20.12
CA PRO A 28 -8.92 -3.67 19.97
C PRO A 28 -9.19 -5.06 19.39
N SER A 29 -8.34 -5.49 18.45
CA SER A 29 -8.39 -6.84 17.90
C SER A 29 -7.55 -7.78 18.76
N THR A 30 -8.03 -9.00 19.01
CA THR A 30 -7.35 -10.00 19.84
C THR A 30 -6.67 -11.07 18.98
N LEU A 31 -5.68 -11.78 19.55
CA LEU A 31 -5.07 -12.95 18.91
C LEU A 31 -6.13 -14.01 18.56
N GLU A 32 -7.09 -14.23 19.44
CA GLU A 32 -8.14 -15.23 19.25
C GLU A 32 -9.05 -14.88 18.07
N SER A 33 -9.48 -13.61 17.96
CA SER A 33 -10.23 -13.13 16.81
C SER A 33 -9.42 -13.21 15.52
N TYR A 34 -8.13 -12.85 15.55
CA TYR A 34 -7.25 -12.97 14.39
C TYR A 34 -7.10 -14.43 13.93
N VAL A 35 -6.88 -15.37 14.86
CA VAL A 35 -6.73 -16.79 14.54
C VAL A 35 -8.03 -17.38 13.99
N GLN A 36 -9.18 -17.01 14.55
CA GLN A 36 -10.49 -17.41 14.01
C GLN A 36 -10.70 -16.92 12.58
N GLN A 37 -10.41 -15.63 12.31
CA GLN A 37 -10.49 -15.05 10.97
C GLN A 37 -9.49 -15.70 10.00
N LEU A 38 -8.29 -16.04 10.48
CA LEU A 38 -7.30 -16.76 9.68
C LEU A 38 -7.79 -18.17 9.31
N TYR A 39 -8.38 -18.92 10.24
CA TYR A 39 -8.98 -20.21 9.93
C TYR A 39 -10.12 -20.10 8.92
N TYR A 40 -10.93 -19.05 9.03
CA TYR A 40 -11.98 -18.76 8.05
C TYR A 40 -11.40 -18.53 6.64
N LEU A 41 -10.34 -17.73 6.52
CA LEU A 41 -9.63 -17.50 5.26
C LEU A 41 -9.03 -18.78 4.69
N LEU A 42 -8.33 -19.57 5.52
CA LEU A 42 -7.67 -20.81 5.12
C LEU A 42 -8.66 -21.93 4.75
N GLY A 43 -9.91 -21.81 5.18
CA GLY A 43 -10.99 -22.75 4.84
C GLY A 43 -11.54 -22.58 3.42
N ALA A 44 -11.24 -21.48 2.73
CA ALA A 44 -11.70 -21.22 1.38
C ALA A 44 -11.20 -22.29 0.39
N GLN A 45 -12.11 -22.83 -0.42
CA GLN A 45 -11.82 -23.90 -1.38
C GLN A 45 -11.63 -23.38 -2.81
N THR A 46 -12.06 -22.15 -3.08
CA THR A 46 -11.95 -21.51 -4.40
C THR A 46 -11.32 -20.12 -4.30
N GLN A 47 -10.75 -19.66 -5.41
CA GLN A 47 -10.17 -18.32 -5.51
C GLN A 47 -11.19 -17.22 -5.17
N LYS A 48 -12.44 -17.39 -5.60
CA LYS A 48 -13.53 -16.45 -5.33
C LYS A 48 -13.90 -16.41 -3.84
N GLU A 49 -13.93 -17.56 -3.18
CA GLU A 49 -14.16 -17.63 -1.73
C GLU A 49 -13.01 -16.97 -0.97
N TYR A 50 -11.76 -17.24 -1.38
CA TYR A 50 -10.59 -16.61 -0.78
C TYR A 50 -10.64 -15.08 -0.92
N GLU A 51 -10.98 -14.55 -2.10
CA GLU A 51 -11.12 -13.11 -2.32
C GLU A 51 -12.22 -12.49 -1.45
N SER A 52 -13.34 -13.20 -1.26
CA SER A 52 -14.41 -12.78 -0.37
C SER A 52 -13.96 -12.76 1.09
N CYS A 53 -13.32 -13.83 1.57
CA CYS A 53 -12.80 -13.92 2.93
C CYS A 53 -11.69 -12.90 3.18
N HIS A 54 -10.81 -12.66 2.20
CA HIS A 54 -9.76 -11.66 2.25
C HIS A 54 -10.35 -10.24 2.34
N LEU A 55 -11.40 -9.94 1.57
CA LEU A 55 -12.10 -8.66 1.64
C LEU A 55 -12.74 -8.42 3.01
N GLU A 56 -13.35 -9.45 3.60
CA GLU A 56 -14.04 -9.35 4.89
C GLU A 56 -13.07 -9.25 6.07
N THR A 57 -12.01 -10.07 6.09
CA THR A 57 -11.06 -10.15 7.21
C THR A 57 -9.87 -9.19 7.08
N GLY A 58 -9.57 -8.74 5.87
CA GLY A 58 -8.34 -8.00 5.55
C GLY A 58 -7.05 -8.81 5.65
N ILE A 59 -7.12 -10.13 5.88
CA ILE A 59 -5.96 -11.00 6.04
C ILE A 59 -5.58 -11.62 4.70
N VAL A 60 -4.38 -11.33 4.21
CA VAL A 60 -3.86 -11.93 2.97
C VAL A 60 -3.33 -13.34 3.22
N SER A 61 -2.58 -13.54 4.29
CA SER A 61 -1.89 -14.81 4.57
C SER A 61 -1.51 -14.95 6.04
N PRO A 62 -1.13 -16.16 6.50
CA PRO A 62 -0.59 -16.34 7.84
C PRO A 62 0.66 -15.47 8.05
N SER A 63 0.64 -14.62 9.08
CA SER A 63 1.81 -13.84 9.47
C SER A 63 2.96 -14.75 9.94
N ILE A 64 4.19 -14.41 9.56
CA ILE A 64 5.41 -15.05 10.07
C ILE A 64 5.53 -14.97 11.60
N LEU A 65 4.89 -13.97 12.22
CA LEU A 65 4.89 -13.80 13.67
C LEU A 65 4.19 -14.96 14.39
N LEU A 66 3.32 -15.73 13.72
CA LEU A 66 2.71 -16.94 14.27
C LEU A 66 3.73 -18.05 14.57
N GLY A 67 4.89 -18.02 13.90
CA GLY A 67 5.99 -18.97 14.15
C GLY A 67 6.92 -18.56 15.29
N LEU A 68 6.76 -17.38 15.85
CA LEU A 68 7.60 -16.89 16.96
C LEU A 68 7.07 -17.40 18.30
N GLN A 69 7.95 -17.46 19.30
CA GLN A 69 7.57 -17.87 20.65
C GLN A 69 6.62 -16.82 21.26
N PRO A 70 5.37 -17.17 21.62
CA PRO A 70 4.38 -16.20 22.07
C PRO A 70 4.79 -15.42 23.32
N GLN A 71 5.68 -15.98 24.15
CA GLN A 71 6.16 -15.32 25.37
C GLN A 71 7.25 -14.26 25.12
N LEU A 72 7.81 -14.22 23.90
CA LEU A 72 8.92 -13.33 23.53
C LEU A 72 8.48 -12.23 22.54
N ILE A 73 7.19 -12.13 22.22
CA ILE A 73 6.63 -11.10 21.35
C ILE A 73 5.44 -10.42 22.06
N LEU A 74 5.05 -9.24 21.58
CA LEU A 74 3.84 -8.55 22.08
C LEU A 74 2.54 -9.29 21.74
N GLY A 75 2.60 -10.29 20.84
CA GLY A 75 1.44 -11.04 20.37
C GLY A 75 0.82 -10.41 19.12
N ILE A 76 -0.02 -11.15 18.40
CA ILE A 76 -0.72 -10.64 17.21
C ILE A 76 -2.10 -10.12 17.62
N PRO A 77 -2.58 -8.98 17.10
CA PRO A 77 -1.93 -8.12 16.09
C PRO A 77 -1.03 -7.03 16.67
N GLU A 78 -0.84 -6.95 17.98
CA GLU A 78 -0.07 -5.89 18.66
C GLU A 78 1.40 -5.80 18.22
N CYS A 79 1.97 -6.91 17.76
CA CYS A 79 3.33 -7.03 17.26
C CYS A 79 3.43 -6.77 15.76
N PHE A 80 2.33 -6.50 15.06
CA PHE A 80 2.38 -5.84 13.77
C PHE A 80 2.86 -4.42 14.05
N SER A 81 4.19 -4.23 14.01
CA SER A 81 4.76 -2.90 13.87
C SER A 81 3.97 -2.24 12.77
N LEU A 82 3.29 -1.14 13.09
CA LEU A 82 2.64 -0.30 12.09
C LEU A 82 3.64 -0.21 10.95
N GLU A 83 3.31 -0.81 9.80
CA GLU A 83 4.19 -0.97 8.63
C GLU A 83 4.43 0.39 7.95
N MET A 84 4.59 1.44 8.77
CA MET A 84 4.93 2.81 8.38
C MET A 84 6.22 2.84 7.61
N MET A 85 7.19 1.96 7.88
CA MET A 85 8.44 1.90 7.12
C MET A 85 8.18 1.50 5.67
N HIS A 86 7.45 0.41 5.43
CA HIS A 86 7.11 -0.02 4.09
C HIS A 86 6.06 0.88 3.44
N LEU A 87 5.12 1.47 4.20
CA LEU A 87 4.22 2.50 3.69
C LEU A 87 5.01 3.71 3.19
N SER A 88 5.67 4.42 4.10
CA SER A 88 6.23 5.74 3.83
C SER A 88 7.40 5.67 2.85
N GLY A 89 8.19 4.59 2.92
CA GLY A 89 9.33 4.38 2.04
C GLY A 89 8.96 3.75 0.70
N ALA A 90 8.36 2.55 0.71
CA ALA A 90 8.23 1.74 -0.49
C ALA A 90 6.89 1.97 -1.22
N ASN A 91 5.77 1.75 -0.53
CA ASN A 91 4.46 1.75 -1.15
C ASN A 91 4.03 3.15 -1.60
N MET A 92 4.25 4.16 -0.74
CA MET A 92 3.88 5.54 -1.04
C MET A 92 4.70 6.07 -2.21
N ALA A 93 6.02 5.81 -2.23
CA ALA A 93 6.88 6.23 -3.33
C ALA A 93 6.46 5.59 -4.66
N ALA A 94 6.15 4.28 -4.67
CA ALA A 94 5.65 3.59 -5.85
C ALA A 94 4.32 4.19 -6.36
N LEU A 95 3.35 4.43 -5.46
CA LEU A 95 2.07 5.04 -5.82
C LEU A 95 2.23 6.46 -6.38
N TRP A 96 3.11 7.28 -5.80
CA TRP A 96 3.40 8.62 -6.33
C TRP A 96 4.02 8.56 -7.72
N LEU A 97 4.95 7.62 -7.95
CA LEU A 97 5.49 7.39 -9.27
C LEU A 97 4.40 6.95 -10.25
N ASP A 98 3.50 6.08 -9.85
CA ASP A 98 2.40 5.64 -10.72
C ASP A 98 1.46 6.78 -11.10
N LEU A 99 1.20 7.71 -10.17
CA LEU A 99 0.42 8.92 -10.41
C LEU A 99 1.16 9.89 -11.34
N TRP A 100 2.44 10.18 -11.08
CA TRP A 100 3.22 11.12 -11.88
C TRP A 100 3.52 10.60 -13.28
N ARG A 101 3.69 9.29 -13.44
CA ARG A 101 3.85 8.62 -14.74
C ARG A 101 2.53 8.32 -15.43
N GLY A 102 1.42 8.38 -14.69
CA GLY A 102 0.10 8.04 -15.22
C GLY A 102 -0.04 6.56 -15.58
N THR A 103 0.63 5.66 -14.85
CA THR A 103 0.59 4.21 -15.07
C THR A 103 -0.57 3.54 -14.33
N ILE A 104 -1.05 4.12 -13.22
CA ILE A 104 -2.18 3.59 -12.45
C ILE A 104 -3.45 3.43 -13.31
N GLU A 105 -4.22 2.38 -13.07
CA GLU A 105 -5.47 2.13 -13.80
C GLU A 105 -6.51 3.22 -13.51
N CYS A 106 -7.22 3.67 -14.55
CA CYS A 106 -8.31 4.61 -14.40
C CYS A 106 -9.64 3.86 -14.24
N VAL A 107 -10.46 4.36 -13.34
CA VAL A 107 -11.89 4.03 -13.33
C VAL A 107 -12.58 4.67 -14.54
N LEU A 108 -13.72 4.10 -14.96
CA LEU A 108 -14.47 4.49 -16.17
C LEU A 108 -14.77 6.00 -16.31
N MET A 109 -14.85 6.73 -15.20
CA MET A 109 -15.20 8.15 -15.15
C MET A 109 -13.98 9.08 -15.09
N ASP A 110 -12.77 8.54 -15.00
CA ASP A 110 -11.53 9.31 -14.89
C ASP A 110 -10.74 9.27 -16.21
N ASN A 111 -9.96 10.31 -16.48
CA ASN A 111 -9.19 10.43 -17.70
C ASN A 111 -7.80 11.03 -17.43
N LYS A 112 -6.76 10.23 -17.73
CA LYS A 112 -5.35 10.60 -17.62
C LYS A 112 -4.97 11.85 -18.41
N THR A 113 -5.73 12.25 -19.42
CA THR A 113 -5.47 13.52 -20.15
C THR A 113 -5.72 14.75 -19.29
N ASN A 114 -6.54 14.62 -18.24
CA ASN A 114 -6.91 15.73 -17.36
C ASN A 114 -6.00 15.82 -16.11
N TRP A 115 -5.05 14.89 -15.98
CA TRP A 115 -4.13 14.83 -14.84
C TRP A 115 -2.97 15.80 -15.03
N HIS A 116 -3.18 17.05 -14.61
CA HIS A 116 -2.13 18.08 -14.66
C HIS A 116 -0.91 17.74 -13.80
N TRP A 117 -1.06 16.83 -12.82
CA TRP A 117 0.02 16.34 -11.97
C TRP A 117 0.81 15.17 -12.57
N SER A 118 0.38 14.55 -13.69
CA SER A 118 1.12 13.44 -14.32
C SER A 118 2.28 13.96 -15.17
N VAL A 119 3.22 14.66 -14.54
CA VAL A 119 4.30 15.41 -15.20
C VAL A 119 5.40 14.53 -15.81
N LEU A 120 5.50 13.26 -15.39
CA LEU A 120 6.49 12.28 -15.84
C LEU A 120 5.90 11.24 -16.80
N ARG A 121 4.74 11.53 -17.40
CA ARG A 121 4.03 10.62 -18.31
C ARG A 121 4.77 10.37 -19.62
N GLU A 122 5.42 11.39 -20.16
CA GLU A 122 6.19 11.28 -21.39
C GLU A 122 7.53 10.61 -21.10
N GLN A 123 7.90 9.61 -21.90
CA GLN A 123 9.13 8.83 -21.68
C GLN A 123 10.38 9.72 -21.68
N CYS A 124 10.46 10.72 -22.56
CA CYS A 124 11.57 11.67 -22.57
C CYS A 124 11.70 12.45 -21.26
N LYS A 125 10.59 12.94 -20.68
CA LYS A 125 10.58 13.65 -19.40
C LYS A 125 10.98 12.75 -18.24
N TRP A 126 10.59 11.48 -18.30
CA TRP A 126 10.98 10.48 -17.31
C TRP A 126 12.49 10.19 -17.33
N GLU A 127 13.08 10.04 -18.52
CA GLU A 127 14.52 9.84 -18.71
C GLU A 127 15.32 11.09 -18.31
N GLU A 128 14.86 12.28 -18.69
CA GLU A 128 15.45 13.56 -18.26
C GLU A 128 15.47 13.71 -16.74
N HIS A 129 14.35 13.37 -16.09
CA HIS A 129 14.25 13.37 -14.62
C HIS A 129 15.23 12.37 -14.00
N GLY A 130 15.35 11.18 -14.59
CA GLY A 130 16.25 10.16 -14.09
C GLY A 130 17.72 10.55 -14.20
N CYS A 131 18.11 11.16 -15.32
CA CYS A 131 19.43 11.75 -15.51
C CYS A 131 19.71 12.86 -14.48
N ALA A 132 18.71 13.70 -14.18
CA ALA A 132 18.84 14.75 -13.17
C ALA A 132 19.08 14.19 -11.77
N ILE A 133 18.38 13.12 -11.38
CA ILE A 133 18.60 12.43 -10.09
C ILE A 133 20.03 11.89 -10.01
N ALA A 134 20.51 11.20 -11.05
CA ALA A 134 21.87 10.67 -11.06
C ALA A 134 22.93 11.78 -10.96
N ALA A 135 22.69 12.91 -11.60
CA ALA A 135 23.55 14.09 -11.53
C ALA A 135 23.59 14.75 -10.14
N CYS A 136 22.61 14.49 -9.27
CA CYS A 136 22.61 15.00 -7.89
C CYS A 136 23.62 14.28 -6.97
N LYS A 137 24.13 13.11 -7.37
CA LYS A 137 25.01 12.27 -6.55
C LYS A 137 26.22 12.99 -5.92
N PRO A 138 26.95 13.88 -6.62
CA PRO A 138 28.09 14.60 -6.03
C PRO A 138 27.71 15.59 -4.91
N TYR A 139 26.44 15.99 -4.82
CA TYR A 139 25.94 16.97 -3.85
C TYR A 139 25.33 16.33 -2.61
N LEU A 140 25.27 14.99 -2.55
CA LEU A 140 24.72 14.28 -1.40
C LEU A 140 25.79 14.08 -0.33
N PRO A 141 25.45 14.31 0.95
CA PRO A 141 26.35 14.01 2.05
C PRO A 141 26.77 12.55 2.05
N GLY A 142 28.05 12.28 2.28
CA GLY A 142 28.57 10.90 2.39
C GLY A 142 28.02 10.11 3.57
N SER A 143 27.20 10.72 4.44
CA SER A 143 26.47 10.03 5.51
C SER A 143 25.36 9.10 4.97
N PHE A 144 24.92 9.29 3.73
CA PHE A 144 24.02 8.38 3.05
C PHE A 144 24.86 7.32 2.33
N ASN A 145 24.89 6.09 2.87
CA ASN A 145 25.69 4.98 2.32
C ASN A 145 25.27 4.57 0.88
N VAL A 146 24.13 5.07 0.38
CA VAL A 146 23.58 4.77 -0.94
C VAL A 146 23.15 6.08 -1.60
N ALA A 147 23.72 6.38 -2.76
CA ALA A 147 23.26 7.49 -3.58
C ALA A 147 22.01 7.08 -4.37
N PRO A 148 21.02 7.98 -4.57
CA PRO A 148 19.95 7.81 -5.52
C PRO A 148 20.49 7.46 -6.91
N CYS A 149 19.92 6.43 -7.52
CA CYS A 149 20.21 6.00 -8.88
C CYS A 149 19.18 6.59 -9.83
N ASP A 150 19.50 6.58 -11.13
CA ASP A 150 18.53 6.90 -12.17
C ASP A 150 17.36 5.87 -12.13
N PRO A 151 16.13 6.30 -11.79
CA PRO A 151 14.98 5.40 -11.73
C PRO A 151 14.48 4.97 -13.11
N SER A 152 14.82 5.68 -14.19
CA SER A 152 14.43 5.30 -15.56
C SER A 152 15.18 4.07 -16.07
N LEU A 153 16.37 3.81 -15.53
CA LEU A 153 17.19 2.64 -15.84
C LEU A 153 16.75 1.37 -15.10
N HIS A 154 15.92 1.51 -14.05
CA HIS A 154 15.27 0.36 -13.42
C HIS A 154 14.06 -0.04 -14.26
N ALA A 155 14.31 -0.82 -15.31
CA ALA A 155 13.26 -1.49 -16.06
C ALA A 155 12.66 -2.60 -15.19
N ASN A 156 11.35 -2.49 -14.94
CA ASN A 156 10.46 -3.48 -14.32
C ASN A 156 10.58 -3.63 -12.79
N LEU A 157 9.56 -3.13 -12.10
CA LEU A 157 8.83 -3.94 -11.14
C LEU A 157 7.44 -4.20 -11.73
#